data_AF-A0A4D7YRG6-F1
#
_entry.id   AF-A0A4D7YRG6-F1
#
_cell.length_a   1.000
_cell.length_b   1.000
_cell.length_c   1.000
_cell.angle_alpha   90.00
_cell.angle_beta   90.00
_cell.angle_gamma   90.00
#
_symmetry.space_group_name_H-M   'P 1'
#
loop_
_entity.id
_entity.type
_entity.pdbx_description
1 polymer ?
#
loop_
_entity_poly.entity_id
_entity_poly.type
_entity_poly.pdbx_seq_one_letter_code
_entity_poly.pdbx_strand_id
1 'polypeptide(L)'
;MIIHDFDMARFLLGEEFVEIHAVGSALIDGEIGKVGDVDTTAVMLKTASRKICQISNSRRSTYGYDQRVEVHGSRGMLQVQNIPETMISYAGKTGVRGCKP
;
A
#
# COMPACT_ATOMS: atom_id res chain seq x y z
N MET A 1 -4.60 -9.49 5.27
CA MET A 1 -4.48 -8.16 4.61
C MET A 1 -3.90 -8.31 3.21
N ILE A 2 -2.67 -8.80 3.09
CA ILE A 2 -1.85 -8.71 1.87
C ILE A 2 -2.31 -9.54 0.66
N ILE A 3 -3.30 -10.44 0.78
CA ILE A 3 -3.70 -11.32 -0.32
C ILE A 3 -4.20 -10.56 -1.55
N HIS A 4 -4.91 -9.45 -1.34
CA HIS A 4 -5.39 -8.59 -2.43
C HIS A 4 -4.23 -7.86 -3.12
N ASP A 5 -3.19 -7.50 -2.37
CA ASP A 5 -2.01 -6.83 -2.93
C ASP A 5 -1.17 -7.80 -3.77
N PHE A 6 -1.07 -9.08 -3.36
CA PHE A 6 -0.46 -10.11 -4.19
C PHE A 6 -1.20 -10.32 -5.50
N ASP A 7 -2.53 -10.39 -5.47
CA ASP A 7 -3.35 -10.51 -6.67
C ASP A 7 -3.20 -9.28 -7.58
N MET A 8 -3.28 -8.07 -7.00
CA MET A 8 -3.08 -6.82 -7.71
C MET A 8 -1.70 -6.73 -8.35
N ALA A 9 -0.64 -7.12 -7.64
CA ALA A 9 0.72 -7.08 -8.15
C ALA A 9 0.92 -8.07 -9.32
N ARG A 10 0.32 -9.27 -9.26
CA ARG A 10 0.30 -10.22 -10.39
C ARG A 10 -0.46 -9.64 -11.58
N PHE A 11 -1.64 -9.07 -11.34
CA PHE A 11 -2.45 -8.45 -12.39
C PHE A 11 -1.70 -7.32 -13.12
N LEU A 12 -1.04 -6.43 -12.37
CA LEU A 12 -0.34 -5.27 -12.94
C LEU A 12 0.96 -5.64 -13.66
N LEU A 13 1.71 -6.61 -13.15
CA LEU A 13 2.99 -7.01 -13.73
C LEU A 13 2.84 -8.03 -14.86
N GLY A 14 1.70 -8.72 -14.93
CA GLY A 14 1.40 -9.73 -15.96
C GLY A 14 2.33 -10.94 -15.92
N GLU A 15 3.03 -11.16 -14.80
CA GLU A 15 4.03 -12.20 -14.62
C GLU A 15 4.01 -12.75 -13.19
N GLU A 16 4.46 -13.99 -13.03
CA GLU A 16 4.57 -14.64 -11.73
C GLU A 16 5.85 -14.23 -10.98
N PHE A 17 5.74 -14.20 -9.66
CA PHE A 17 6.87 -13.94 -8.77
C PHE A 17 7.71 -15.20 -8.54
N VAL A 18 9.03 -15.04 -8.53
CA VAL A 18 9.99 -16.13 -8.28
C VAL A 18 10.78 -15.95 -6.98
N GLU A 19 10.69 -14.76 -6.37
CA GLU A 19 11.36 -14.46 -5.10
C GLU A 19 10.51 -13.48 -4.29
N ILE A 20 10.48 -13.73 -2.97
CA ILE A 20 9.76 -12.93 -1.99
C ILE A 20 10.68 -12.69 -0.79
N HIS A 21 10.78 -11.43 -0.36
CA HIS A 21 11.38 -11.05 0.90
C HIS A 21 10.38 -10.21 1.69
N ALA A 22 10.07 -10.61 2.93
CA ALA A 22 9.07 -9.95 3.76
C ALA A 22 9.61 -9.67 5.16
N VAL A 23 9.23 -8.51 5.70
CA VAL A 23 9.43 -8.15 7.10
C VAL A 23 8.11 -7.70 7.71
N GLY A 24 7.92 -7.95 8.99
CA GLY A 24 6.71 -7.59 9.70
C GLY A 24 6.95 -7.32 11.18
N SER A 25 6.08 -6.52 11.79
CA SER A 25 6.10 -6.21 13.22
C SER A 25 4.69 -5.92 13.74
N ALA A 26 4.49 -6.08 15.04
CA ALA A 26 3.29 -5.64 15.75
C ALA A 26 3.54 -4.25 16.37
N LEU A 27 3.22 -3.19 15.64
CA LEU A 27 3.48 -1.79 16.01
C LEU A 27 2.22 -1.03 16.46
N ILE A 28 1.05 -1.59 16.19
CA ILE A 28 -0.26 -0.97 16.46
C ILE A 28 -0.83 -1.50 17.78
N ASP A 29 -0.86 -2.82 17.93
CA ASP A 29 -1.43 -3.49 19.10
C ASP A 29 -0.55 -4.68 19.49
N GLY A 30 -0.03 -4.65 20.73
CA GLY A 30 0.83 -5.70 21.27
C GLY A 30 0.13 -7.05 21.38
N GLU A 31 -1.20 -7.10 21.51
CA GLU A 31 -1.95 -8.36 21.54
C GLU A 31 -1.84 -9.14 20.22
N ILE A 32 -1.67 -8.44 19.09
CA ILE A 32 -1.45 -9.06 17.78
C ILE A 32 -0.13 -9.83 17.77
N GLY A 33 0.93 -9.23 18.31
CA GLY A 33 2.22 -9.89 18.47
C GLY A 33 2.16 -11.10 19.41
N LYS A 34 1.34 -11.04 20.48
CA LYS A 34 1.18 -12.14 21.44
C LYS A 34 0.53 -13.38 20.84
N VAL A 35 -0.31 -13.22 19.80
CA VAL A 35 -0.90 -14.35 19.07
C VAL A 35 -0.06 -14.81 17.88
N GLY A 36 1.16 -14.29 17.73
CA GLY A 36 2.10 -14.68 16.66
C GLY A 36 1.84 -14.03 15.31
N ASP A 37 1.08 -12.93 15.28
CA ASP A 37 0.70 -12.21 14.06
C ASP A 37 1.40 -10.82 14.00
N VAL A 38 1.34 -10.17 12.85
CA VAL A 38 1.91 -8.83 12.61
C VAL A 38 0.84 -7.88 12.07
N ASP A 39 1.02 -6.59 12.35
CA ASP A 39 0.07 -5.54 11.97
C ASP A 39 0.63 -4.53 10.97
N THR A 40 1.94 -4.54 10.77
CA THR A 40 2.66 -3.67 9.84
C THR A 40 3.68 -4.51 9.10
N THR A 41 3.65 -4.49 7.76
CA THR A 41 4.53 -5.32 6.93
C THR A 41 5.06 -4.58 5.73
N ALA A 42 6.26 -4.94 5.30
CA ALA A 42 6.83 -4.54 4.02
C ALA A 42 7.30 -5.81 3.27
N VAL A 43 6.93 -5.92 2.00
CA VAL A 43 7.24 -7.07 1.15
C VAL A 43 7.86 -6.59 -0.14
N MET A 44 8.91 -7.28 -0.58
CA MET A 44 9.57 -7.09 -1.86
C MET A 44 9.45 -8.36 -2.69
N LEU A 45 9.03 -8.21 -3.94
CA LEU A 45 8.79 -9.29 -4.87
C LEU A 45 9.63 -9.10 -6.13
N LYS A 46 10.08 -10.21 -6.73
CA LYS A 46 10.83 -10.20 -7.99
C LYS A 46 10.27 -11.23 -8.96
N THR A 47 10.06 -10.82 -10.20
CA THR A 47 9.65 -11.71 -11.31
C THR A 47 10.88 -12.33 -12.00
N ALA A 48 10.67 -13.37 -12.80
CA ALA A 48 11.74 -13.97 -13.61
C ALA A 48 12.37 -12.95 -14.58
N SER A 49 11.58 -11.99 -15.10
CA SER A 49 12.07 -10.92 -15.95
C SER A 49 12.72 -9.76 -15.18
N ARG A 50 12.96 -9.93 -13.87
CA ARG A 50 13.61 -8.95 -12.96
C ARG A 50 12.80 -7.68 -12.67
N LYS A 51 11.48 -7.66 -12.91
CA LYS A 51 10.63 -6.59 -12.38
C LYS A 51 10.58 -6.70 -10.86
N ILE A 52 10.56 -5.56 -10.18
CA ILE A 52 10.53 -5.46 -8.72
C ILE A 52 9.19 -4.85 -8.31
N CYS A 53 8.54 -5.42 -7.31
CA CYS A 53 7.35 -4.86 -6.68
C CYS A 53 7.57 -4.73 -5.17
N GLN A 54 7.05 -3.64 -4.59
CA GLN A 54 7.06 -3.41 -3.16
C GLN A 54 5.61 -3.27 -2.69
N ILE A 55 5.27 -3.96 -1.60
CA ILE A 55 3.97 -3.87 -0.95
C ILE A 55 4.18 -3.41 0.49
N SER A 56 3.42 -2.41 0.91
CA SER A 56 3.41 -1.91 2.28
C SER A 56 2.00 -2.00 2.82
N ASN A 57 1.85 -2.56 4.02
CA ASN A 57 0.56 -2.77 4.65
C ASN A 57 0.63 -2.36 6.13
N SER A 58 -0.49 -1.82 6.62
CA SER A 58 -0.69 -1.50 8.03
C SER A 58 -2.15 -1.72 8.41
N ARG A 59 -2.42 -2.34 9.57
CA ARG A 59 -3.79 -2.53 10.08
C ARG A 59 -4.47 -1.25 10.52
N ARG A 60 -3.74 -0.14 10.65
CA ARG A 60 -4.30 1.13 11.08
C ARG A 60 -3.72 2.29 10.30
N SER A 61 -4.63 3.00 9.65
CA SER A 61 -4.42 4.36 9.18
C SER A 61 -5.42 5.28 9.88
N THR A 62 -4.95 6.33 10.55
CA THR A 62 -5.82 7.29 11.27
C THR A 62 -6.60 8.22 10.32
N TYR A 63 -6.25 8.18 9.03
CA TYR A 63 -6.80 9.03 7.99
C TYR A 63 -7.70 8.30 7.00
N GLY A 64 -8.07 7.03 7.25
CA GLY A 64 -9.00 6.28 6.39
C GLY A 64 -8.32 5.16 5.63
N TYR A 65 -9.00 4.64 4.60
CA TYR A 65 -8.44 3.61 3.73
C TYR A 65 -7.30 4.22 2.91
N ASP A 66 -6.12 3.58 2.97
CA ASP A 66 -4.98 3.93 2.12
C ASP A 66 -4.73 2.79 1.12
N GLN A 67 -5.21 2.97 -0.10
CA GLN A 67 -5.15 2.00 -1.19
C GLN A 67 -4.62 2.71 -2.44
N ARG A 68 -3.31 2.64 -2.62
CA ARG A 68 -2.60 3.30 -3.73
C ARG A 68 -1.77 2.30 -4.50
N VAL A 69 -1.55 2.61 -5.77
CA VAL A 69 -0.72 1.82 -6.67
C VAL A 69 0.11 2.77 -7.52
N GLU A 70 1.38 2.42 -7.76
CA GLU A 70 2.25 3.08 -8.70
C GLU A 70 2.98 2.04 -9.55
N VAL A 71 3.01 2.23 -10.88
CA VAL A 71 3.74 1.37 -11.81
C VAL A 71 4.63 2.22 -12.69
N HIS A 72 5.93 2.14 -12.45
CA HIS A 72 6.96 2.76 -13.27
C HIS A 72 7.42 1.83 -14.39
N GLY A 73 7.61 2.36 -15.59
CA GLY A 73 8.17 1.65 -16.73
C GLY A 73 8.98 2.56 -17.64
N SER A 74 9.51 2.00 -18.73
CA SER A 74 10.44 2.69 -19.64
C SER A 74 9.88 3.94 -20.33
N ARG A 75 8.55 4.14 -20.34
CA ARG A 75 7.87 5.27 -20.99
C ARG A 75 7.21 6.25 -20.02
N GLY A 76 7.39 6.06 -18.72
CA GLY A 76 6.77 6.88 -17.69
C GLY A 76 6.15 6.04 -16.57
N MET A 77 5.21 6.64 -15.85
CA MET A 77 4.59 6.03 -14.67
C MET A 77 3.08 6.29 -14.67
N LEU A 78 2.33 5.31 -14.18
CA LEU A 78 0.91 5.43 -13.85
C LEU A 78 0.72 5.28 -12.35
N GLN A 79 -0.17 6.08 -11.78
CA GLN A 79 -0.52 6.01 -10.36
C GLN A 79 -2.03 6.06 -10.13
N VAL A 80 -2.47 5.36 -9.10
CA VAL A 80 -3.82 5.45 -8.53
C VAL A 80 -3.69 6.05 -7.14
N GLN A 81 -4.38 7.17 -6.93
CA GLN A 81 -4.45 7.87 -5.65
C GLN A 81 -5.73 7.49 -4.91
N ASN A 82 -5.75 7.71 -3.60
CA ASN A 82 -6.96 7.53 -2.81
C ASN A 82 -8.08 8.49 -3.25
N ILE A 83 -9.32 8.05 -3.10
CA ILE A 83 -10.52 8.84 -3.43
C ILE A 83 -11.01 9.48 -2.13
N PRO A 84 -11.09 10.82 -2.03
CA PRO A 84 -11.63 11.45 -0.84
C PRO A 84 -13.12 11.16 -0.69
N GLU A 85 -13.61 11.11 0.56
CA GLU A 85 -15.04 10.89 0.85
C GLU A 85 -15.92 11.97 0.17
N THR A 86 -15.42 13.20 0.07
CA THR A 86 -16.07 14.30 -0.66
C THR A 86 -15.05 15.20 -1.35
N MET A 87 -15.50 15.95 -2.35
CA MET A 87 -14.70 17.00 -3.00
C MET A 87 -14.71 18.34 -2.24
N ILE A 88 -15.21 18.36 -1.00
CA ILE A 88 -15.28 19.58 -0.19
C ILE A 88 -13.88 19.95 0.30
N SER A 89 -13.55 21.23 0.17
CA SER A 89 -12.37 21.82 0.78
C SER A 89 -12.73 23.13 1.48
N TYR A 90 -12.05 23.40 2.60
CA TYR A 90 -12.11 24.68 3.30
C TYR A 90 -10.86 25.48 2.97
N ALA A 91 -11.02 26.74 2.54
CA ALA A 91 -9.94 27.69 2.32
C ALA A 91 -10.17 28.95 3.19
N GLY A 92 -9.25 29.24 4.11
CA GLY A 92 -9.33 30.39 5.00
C GLY A 92 -7.96 30.96 5.36
N LYS A 93 -7.93 31.96 6.26
CA LYS A 93 -6.71 32.69 6.63
C LYS A 93 -5.57 31.82 7.15
N THR A 94 -5.87 30.64 7.68
CA THR A 94 -4.90 29.70 8.27
C THR A 94 -4.54 28.53 7.36
N GLY A 95 -5.00 28.54 6.10
CA GLY A 95 -4.65 27.53 5.10
C GLY A 95 -5.85 26.82 4.47
N VAL A 96 -5.54 25.73 3.77
CA VAL A 96 -6.49 24.88 3.04
C VAL A 96 -6.57 23.51 3.70
N ARG A 97 -7.78 22.98 3.86
CA ARG A 97 -8.04 21.63 4.37
C ARG A 97 -8.98 20.89 3.42
N GLY A 98 -8.60 19.67 3.05
CA GLY A 98 -9.43 18.76 2.26
C GLY A 98 -10.03 17.65 3.12
N CYS A 99 -10.94 16.89 2.53
CA CYS A 99 -11.46 15.67 3.14
C CYS A 99 -10.37 14.59 3.23
N LYS A 100 -10.55 13.66 4.17
CA LYS A 100 -9.71 12.46 4.25
C LYS A 100 -9.98 11.55 3.04
N PRO A 101 -8.99 10.74 2.63
CA PRO A 101 -9.21 9.61 1.72
C PRO A 101 -10.16 8.57 2.32
#